data_AF-A0A1H9Q1Z6-F1
#
_entry.id   AF-A0A1H9Q1Z6-F1
#
_cell.length_a   1.000
_cell.length_b   1.000
_cell.length_c   1.000
_cell.angle_alpha   90.00
_cell.angle_beta   90.00
_cell.angle_gamma   90.00
#
_symmetry.space_group_name_H-M   'P 1'
#
loop_
_entity.id
_entity.type
_entity.pdbx_description
1 polymer ?
#
loop_
_entity_poly.entity_id
_entity_poly.type
_entity_poly.pdbx_seq_one_letter_code
_entity_poly.pdbx_strand_id
1 'polypeptide(L)' 'MTSYQGEGLGGSFLKATIKYILDYFDVDEIVLSITRDNIGAKKFYMKHGFSDSGLIDAEFDEEIYSYKL' A
#
# COMPACT_ATOMS: atom_id res chain seq x y z
N MET A 1 -15.12 11.56 -6.29
CA MET A 1 -13.75 12.08 -6.50
C MET A 1 -12.98 11.16 -7.46
N THR A 2 -13.30 11.16 -8.75
CA THR A 2 -12.56 10.39 -9.78
C THR A 2 -11.75 11.30 -10.71
N SER A 3 -11.99 12.61 -10.67
CA SER A 3 -11.51 13.60 -11.63
C SER A 3 -9.98 13.74 -11.74
N TYR A 4 -9.21 13.15 -10.82
CA TYR A 4 -7.73 13.21 -10.79
C TYR A 4 -7.07 11.83 -10.66
N GLN A 5 -7.85 10.76 -10.81
CA GLN A 5 -7.29 9.40 -10.83
C GLN A 5 -6.61 9.14 -12.18
N GLY A 6 -5.60 8.25 -12.20
CA GLY A 6 -4.87 7.90 -13.42
C GLY A 6 -3.76 8.87 -13.81
N GLU A 7 -3.58 9.99 -13.09
CA GLU A 7 -2.54 10.99 -13.34
C GLU A 7 -1.20 10.69 -12.62
N GLY A 8 -1.06 9.50 -12.03
CA GLY A 8 0.16 9.11 -11.31
C GLY A 8 0.33 9.73 -9.91
N LEU A 9 -0.58 10.59 -9.48
CA LEU A 9 -0.54 11.27 -8.17
C LEU A 9 -0.41 10.32 -6.99
N GLY A 10 -1.14 9.19 -7.01
CA GLY A 10 -1.05 8.19 -5.95
C GLY A 10 0.34 7.58 -5.80
N GLY A 11 1.03 7.32 -6.92
CA GLY A 11 2.38 6.77 -6.89
C GLY A 11 3.41 7.78 -6.37
N SER A 12 3.32 9.04 -6.80
CA SER A 12 4.17 10.12 -6.29
C SER A 12 3.97 10.34 -4.79
N PHE A 13 2.71 10.31 -4.33
CA PHE A 13 2.39 10.40 -2.91
C PHE A 13 2.98 9.23 -2.13
N LEU A 14 2.73 7.98 -2.55
CA LEU A 14 3.23 6.79 -1.87
C LEU A 14 4.76 6.80 -1.73
N LYS A 15 5.48 7.19 -2.80
CA LYS A 15 6.95 7.31 -2.75
C LYS A 15 7.41 8.35 -1.73
N ALA A 16 6.76 9.51 -1.67
CA ALA A 16 7.09 10.54 -0.69
C ALA A 16 6.81 10.07 0.74
N THR A 17 5.70 9.35 0.95
CA THR A 17 5.32 8.78 2.25
C THR A 17 6.33 7.73 2.73
N ILE A 18 6.72 6.78 1.87
CA ILE A 18 7.74 5.77 2.23
C ILE A 18 9.07 6.45 2.59
N LYS A 19 9.50 7.43 1.78
CA LYS A 19 10.71 8.20 2.08
C LYS A 19 10.61 8.89 3.46
N TYR A 20 9.48 9.52 3.74
CA TYR A 20 9.26 10.17 5.02
C TYR A 20 9.32 9.16 6.17
N ILE A 21 8.69 7.99 6.04
CA ILE A 21 8.74 6.95 7.07
C ILE A 21 10.20 6.54 7.34
N LEU A 22 10.98 6.28 6.29
CA LEU A 22 12.40 5.91 6.39
C LEU A 22 13.29 6.99 7.00
N ASP A 23 12.99 8.27 6.74
CA ASP A 23 13.81 9.37 7.25
C ASP A 23 13.60 9.62 8.76
N TYR A 24 12.44 9.22 9.31
CA TYR A 24 12.01 9.64 10.65
C TYR A 24 11.68 8.49 11.62
N PHE A 25 11.52 7.26 11.12
CA PHE A 25 11.18 6.10 11.95
C PHE A 25 12.13 4.94 11.66
N ASP A 26 12.55 4.26 12.72
CA ASP A 26 13.31 3.02 12.64
C ASP A 26 12.32 1.85 12.57
N VAL A 27 11.95 1.48 11.36
CA VAL A 27 10.98 0.40 11.08
C VAL A 27 11.50 -0.50 9.96
N ASP A 28 11.27 -1.80 10.10
CA ASP A 28 11.71 -2.81 9.12
C ASP A 28 10.65 -3.09 8.03
N GLU A 29 9.39 -2.72 8.27
CA GLU A 29 8.27 -3.08 7.42
C GLU A 29 7.12 -2.06 7.50
N ILE A 30 6.45 -1.82 6.36
CA ILE A 30 5.18 -1.09 6.28
C ILE A 30 4.08 -2.08 5.91
N VAL A 31 3.02 -2.13 6.72
CA VAL A 31 1.89 -3.05 6.53
C VAL A 31 0.62 -2.26 6.26
N LEU A 32 -0.21 -2.74 5.32
CA LEU A 32 -1.54 -2.20 5.04
C LEU A 32 -2.52 -3.33 4.71
N SER A 33 -3.81 -3.05 4.86
CA SER A 33 -4.90 -3.95 4.47
C SER A 33 -5.62 -3.41 3.23
N ILE A 34 -6.16 -4.31 2.40
CA ILE A 34 -6.90 -3.97 1.19
C ILE A 34 -8.16 -4.83 1.13
N THR A 35 -9.32 -4.21 0.92
CA THR A 35 -10.56 -4.92 0.61
C THR A 35 -10.40 -5.93 -0.53
N ARG A 36 -10.93 -7.14 -0.38
CA ARG A 36 -10.72 -8.28 -1.30
C ARG A 36 -11.06 -7.99 -2.75
N ASP A 37 -12.08 -7.18 -2.99
CA ASP A 37 -12.54 -6.88 -4.36
C ASP A 37 -11.79 -5.70 -5.01
N ASN A 38 -10.90 -5.02 -4.29
CA ASN A 38 -10.19 -3.85 -4.79
C ASN A 38 -8.94 -4.22 -5.60
N ILE A 39 -9.17 -4.87 -6.74
CA ILE A 39 -8.11 -5.32 -7.66
C ILE A 39 -7.21 -4.16 -8.12
N GLY A 40 -7.77 -2.95 -8.23
CA GLY A 40 -7.02 -1.74 -8.59
C GLY A 40 -5.97 -1.38 -7.54
N ALA A 41 -6.36 -1.34 -6.26
CA ALA A 41 -5.44 -1.07 -5.15
C ALA A 41 -4.38 -2.17 -5.01
N LYS A 42 -4.76 -3.45 -5.10
CA LYS A 42 -3.81 -4.58 -5.05
C LYS A 42 -2.71 -4.43 -6.10
N LYS A 43 -3.10 -4.23 -7.36
CA LYS A 43 -2.15 -3.98 -8.47
C LYS A 43 -1.31 -2.72 -8.24
N PHE A 44 -1.92 -1.66 -7.72
CA PHE A 44 -1.23 -0.41 -7.41
C PHE A 44 -0.12 -0.63 -6.37
N TYR A 45 -0.42 -1.22 -5.22
CA TYR A 45 0.57 -1.42 -4.16
C TYR A 45 1.64 -2.44 -4.56
N MET A 46 1.26 -3.54 -5.22
CA MET A 46 2.23 -4.50 -5.76
C MET A 46 3.21 -3.87 -6.75
N LYS A 47 2.72 -2.99 -7.63
CA LYS A 47 3.58 -2.23 -8.55
C LYS A 47 4.57 -1.32 -7.82
N HIS A 48 4.26 -0.89 -6.59
CA HIS A 48 5.11 -0.03 -5.77
C HIS A 48 5.92 -0.80 -4.71
N GLY A 49 6.03 -2.13 -4.84
CA GLY A 49 6.95 -2.95 -4.04
C GLY A 49 6.31 -3.65 -2.84
N PHE A 50 5.01 -3.47 -2.61
CA PHE A 50 4.31 -4.28 -1.61
C PHE A 50 4.13 -5.72 -2.10
N SER A 51 4.09 -6.67 -1.18
CA SER A 51 3.83 -8.08 -1.43
C SER A 51 2.61 -8.53 -0.63
N ASP A 52 1.79 -9.39 -1.23
CA ASP A 52 0.70 -10.06 -0.51
C ASP A 52 1.31 -10.98 0.56
N SER A 53 0.88 -10.80 1.81
CA SER A 53 1.35 -11.60 2.94
C SER A 53 0.63 -12.94 3.07
N GLY A 54 -0.51 -13.11 2.39
CA GLY A 54 -1.43 -14.24 2.54
C GLY A 54 -2.29 -14.19 3.80
N LEU A 55 -2.17 -13.13 4.62
CA LEU A 55 -2.94 -12.93 5.84
C LEU A 55 -4.20 -12.10 5.58
N ILE A 56 -5.21 -12.30 6.41
CA ILE A 56 -6.47 -11.55 6.38
C ILE A 56 -6.64 -10.83 7.72
N ASP A 57 -6.96 -9.55 7.67
CA ASP A 57 -7.51 -8.81 8.79
C ASP A 57 -8.95 -9.27 9.03
N ALA A 58 -9.17 -10.02 10.11
CA ALA A 58 -10.45 -10.62 10.43
C ALA A 58 -11.52 -9.59 10.84
N GLU A 59 -11.14 -8.39 11.26
CA GLU A 59 -12.10 -7.34 11.65
C GLU A 59 -12.78 -6.74 10.42
N PHE A 60 -12.05 -6.61 9.31
CA PHE A 60 -12.52 -5.92 8.10
C PHE A 60 -12.64 -6.83 6.87
N ASP A 61 -12.31 -8.12 6.97
CA ASP A 61 -12.19 -9.07 5.85
C ASP A 61 -11.30 -8.51 4.73
N GLU A 62 -10.16 -7.94 5.11
CA GLU A 62 -9.20 -7.31 4.20
C GLU A 62 -7.90 -8.12 4.10
N GLU A 63 -7.31 -8.16 2.90
CA GLU A 63 -6.04 -8.83 2.67
C GLU A 63 -4.87 -7.94 3.07
N ILE A 64 -3.89 -8.51 3.77
CA ILE A 64 -2.73 -7.78 4.28
C ILE A 64 -1.58 -7.82 3.28
N TYR A 65 -1.01 -6.66 2.99
CA TYR A 65 0.14 -6.47 2.13
C TYR A 65 1.26 -5.79 2.90
N SER A 66 2.51 -6.15 2.60
CA SER A 66 3.68 -5.57 3.27
C SER A 66 4.79 -5.12 2.33
N TYR A 67 5.47 -4.05 2.71
CA TYR A 67 6.65 -3.51 2.05
C TYR A 67 7.83 -3.62 3.02
N LYS A 68 8.84 -4.39 2.63
CA LYS A 68 10.08 -4.54 3.41
C LYS A 68 11.04 -3.41 3.05
N LEU A 69 11.58 -2.74 4.07
CA LEU A 69 12.42 -1.55 3.94
C LEU A 69 13.92 -1.89 3.80
#